data_AF-A0A2A4R9K0-F1
#
_entry.id   AF-A0A2A4R9K0-F1
#
_cell.length_a   1.000
_cell.length_b   1.000
_cell.length_c   1.000
_cell.angle_alpha   90.00
_cell.angle_beta   90.00
_cell.angle_gamma   90.00
#
_symmetry.space_group_name_H-M   'P 1'
#
loop_
_entity.id
_entity.type
_entity.pdbx_description
1 polymer ?
#
loop_
_entity_poly.entity_id
_entity_poly.type
_entity_poly.pdbx_seq_one_letter_code
_entity_poly.pdbx_strand_id
1 'polypeptide(L)'
;MPTRRHFIQSSALFAGSTLLPFSTADDAFAAKHSASYGANKLDIFPTNRASAPILVYVHGGAWLAGSKGSVGAKAAYFTRLGYVFISVGYTLYPRANAQTQSLQIGQAVNWVRKNASRLGGDPDKIALMGHSAGCHLAALAALTGSTGPINALICNDTRAYDLSYLARLNKGHLPLLYAKPFSKRKFWSSWSPISYAGLKEHPPILVAWSGGKNRDKISINFANALRREGSNVTHFDGSGRYSHISINSKMGKEKNRDSVTAAVSGFLKSHIG
;
A
#
# COMPACT_ATOMS: atom_id res chain seq x y z
N MET A 1 -72.92 8.22 -14.80
CA MET A 1 -72.58 6.78 -14.76
C MET A 1 -72.05 6.38 -16.14
N PRO A 2 -71.06 5.49 -16.25
CA PRO A 2 -69.62 5.65 -15.96
C PRO A 2 -68.80 5.45 -17.28
N THR A 3 -67.47 5.61 -17.41
CA THR A 3 -66.29 5.15 -16.64
C THR A 3 -65.09 6.03 -17.05
N ARG A 4 -64.34 6.66 -16.12
CA ARG A 4 -63.06 6.19 -15.52
C ARG A 4 -62.02 5.68 -16.54
N ARG A 5 -60.71 5.93 -16.47
CA ARG A 5 -59.75 6.75 -15.69
C ARG A 5 -58.35 6.19 -16.12
N HIS A 6 -57.26 6.93 -15.85
CA HIS A 6 -55.83 6.50 -15.72
C HIS A 6 -54.90 6.99 -16.83
N PHE A 7 -53.67 7.50 -16.62
CA PHE A 7 -52.79 7.91 -15.48
C PHE A 7 -51.71 8.80 -16.18
N ILE A 8 -51.29 9.98 -15.69
CA ILE A 8 -50.01 10.24 -14.96
C ILE A 8 -48.77 9.72 -15.75
N GLN A 9 -47.72 10.48 -16.13
CA GLN A 9 -46.82 11.26 -15.26
C GLN A 9 -45.80 12.08 -16.08
N SER A 10 -45.48 13.28 -15.60
CA SER A 10 -44.26 14.03 -15.90
C SER A 10 -43.03 13.32 -15.31
N SER A 11 -41.92 13.31 -16.03
CA SER A 11 -40.62 12.86 -15.50
C SER A 11 -39.50 13.81 -15.89
N ALA A 12 -39.30 14.85 -15.08
CA ALA A 12 -37.99 15.45 -14.88
C ALA A 12 -37.22 14.55 -13.90
N LEU A 13 -36.01 14.12 -14.27
CA LEU A 13 -35.10 13.43 -13.35
C LEU A 13 -33.70 14.01 -13.51
N PHE A 14 -33.42 15.01 -12.67
CA PHE A 14 -32.08 15.32 -12.18
C PHE A 14 -31.58 14.11 -11.38
N ALA A 15 -30.58 13.38 -11.89
CA ALA A 15 -29.87 12.39 -11.10
C ALA A 15 -28.73 13.09 -10.35
N GLY A 16 -29.01 13.47 -9.10
CA GLY A 16 -28.04 13.97 -8.14
C GLY A 16 -26.95 12.94 -7.87
N SER A 17 -25.70 13.38 -7.96
CA SER A 17 -24.53 12.61 -7.55
C SER A 17 -24.43 12.64 -6.02
N THR A 18 -24.89 11.59 -5.34
CA THR A 18 -24.74 11.47 -3.89
C THR A 18 -23.28 11.14 -3.56
N LEU A 19 -22.50 12.17 -3.24
CA LEU A 19 -21.25 12.05 -2.51
C LEU A 19 -21.58 11.46 -1.13
N LEU A 20 -21.17 10.21 -0.88
CA LEU A 20 -21.27 9.63 0.45
C LEU A 20 -20.31 10.37 1.40
N PRO A 21 -20.78 10.81 2.58
CA PRO A 21 -19.92 11.50 3.53
C PRO A 21 -18.93 10.51 4.15
N PHE A 22 -17.66 10.91 4.21
CA PHE A 22 -16.69 10.24 5.07
C PHE A 22 -17.13 10.47 6.52
N SER A 23 -17.61 9.40 7.16
CA SER A 23 -18.00 9.42 8.57
C SER A 23 -16.83 9.82 9.46
N THR A 24 -17.08 10.84 10.29
CA THR A 24 -16.26 11.34 11.38
C THR A 24 -16.77 10.75 12.70
N ALA A 25 -15.97 9.95 13.39
CA ALA A 25 -16.04 9.78 14.85
C ALA A 25 -14.76 9.09 15.39
N ASP A 26 -14.08 9.81 16.28
CA ASP A 26 -13.25 9.37 17.41
C ASP A 26 -12.03 8.46 17.17
N ASP A 27 -10.90 9.09 16.85
CA ASP A 27 -9.57 8.61 17.22
C ASP A 27 -8.75 9.84 17.66
N ALA A 28 -8.70 10.12 18.96
CA ALA A 28 -7.80 11.13 19.51
C ALA A 28 -6.35 10.68 19.26
N PHE A 29 -5.76 11.13 18.15
CA PHE A 29 -4.35 10.95 17.85
C PHE A 29 -3.50 11.79 18.81
N ALA A 30 -2.32 11.29 19.19
CA ALA A 30 -1.21 12.21 19.46
C ALA A 30 -1.02 13.10 18.22
N ALA A 31 -0.78 14.40 18.39
CA ALA A 31 -0.73 15.37 17.30
C ALA A 31 0.12 14.84 16.13
N LYS A 32 -0.49 14.74 14.93
CA LYS A 32 0.26 14.40 13.72
C LYS A 32 1.12 15.59 13.31
N HIS A 33 2.33 15.32 12.80
CA HIS A 33 3.20 16.33 12.24
C HIS A 33 3.44 16.06 10.76
N SER A 34 3.43 17.09 9.93
CA SER A 34 3.83 16.96 8.54
C SER A 34 5.27 17.45 8.36
N ALA A 35 6.04 16.75 7.53
CA ALA A 35 7.36 17.18 7.11
C ALA A 35 7.52 17.04 5.60
N SER A 36 8.40 17.85 5.01
CA SER A 36 8.78 17.76 3.61
C SER A 36 10.00 16.88 3.44
N TYR A 37 10.01 16.07 2.38
CA TYR A 37 11.18 15.34 1.91
C TYR A 37 11.34 15.66 0.41
N GLY A 38 12.27 16.56 0.09
CA GLY A 38 12.31 17.20 -1.22
C GLY A 38 10.99 17.96 -1.50
N ALA A 39 10.43 17.75 -2.70
CA ALA A 39 9.17 18.38 -3.12
C ALA A 39 7.89 17.71 -2.59
N ASN A 40 8.01 16.55 -1.94
CA ASN A 40 6.89 15.77 -1.42
C ASN A 40 6.76 15.92 0.11
N LYS A 41 5.65 15.45 0.67
CA LYS A 41 5.35 15.53 2.11
C LYS A 41 5.01 14.17 2.69
N LEU A 42 5.29 13.99 3.97
CA LEU A 42 4.89 12.85 4.77
C LEU A 42 4.19 13.31 6.06
N ASP A 43 3.39 12.42 6.63
CA ASP A 43 2.75 12.59 7.94
C ASP A 43 3.37 11.63 8.95
N ILE A 44 3.75 12.18 10.10
CA ILE A 44 4.37 11.49 11.23
C ILE A 44 3.33 11.37 12.32
N PHE A 45 3.13 10.13 12.77
CA PHE A 45 2.28 9.79 13.90
C PHE A 45 3.21 9.23 14.98
N PRO A 46 3.55 10.02 16.01
CA PRO A 46 4.52 9.63 17.01
C PRO A 46 3.97 8.57 17.98
N THR A 47 4.87 7.95 18.72
CA THR A 47 4.57 7.07 19.85
C THR A 47 5.38 7.49 21.07
N ASN A 48 4.97 7.07 22.27
CA ASN A 48 5.67 7.39 23.51
C ASN A 48 6.86 6.45 23.79
N ARG A 49 7.04 5.41 22.97
CA ARG A 49 8.19 4.49 23.08
C ARG A 49 9.45 5.20 22.58
N ALA A 50 10.48 5.28 23.42
CA ALA A 50 11.81 5.72 23.01
C ALA A 50 12.48 4.68 22.10
N SER A 51 13.27 5.14 21.13
CA SER A 51 13.94 4.29 20.12
C SER A 51 12.96 3.31 19.47
N ALA A 52 11.80 3.82 19.07
CA ALA A 52 10.71 3.01 18.55
C ALA A 52 11.01 2.49 17.14
N PRO A 53 10.56 1.27 16.80
CA PRO A 53 10.54 0.84 15.40
C PRO A 53 9.68 1.79 14.54
N ILE A 54 10.09 1.96 13.29
CA ILE A 54 9.43 2.86 12.34
C ILE A 54 8.70 2.04 11.29
N LEU A 55 7.41 2.30 11.10
CA LEU A 55 6.60 1.75 10.02
C LEU A 55 6.27 2.85 9.00
N VAL A 56 6.90 2.78 7.84
CA VAL A 56 6.62 3.67 6.70
C VAL A 56 5.50 3.06 5.85
N TYR A 57 4.43 3.81 5.60
CA TYR A 57 3.25 3.39 4.85
C TYR A 57 3.09 4.17 3.53
N VAL A 58 2.90 3.43 2.44
CA VAL A 58 2.65 3.94 1.09
C VAL A 58 1.22 3.64 0.67
N HIS A 59 0.43 4.69 0.45
CA HIS A 59 -0.97 4.57 0.08
C HIS A 59 -1.16 4.00 -1.34
N GLY A 60 -2.29 3.32 -1.55
CA GLY A 60 -2.79 2.91 -2.86
C GLY A 60 -3.48 4.04 -3.62
N GLY A 61 -4.24 3.69 -4.66
CA GLY A 61 -4.96 4.67 -5.51
C GLY A 61 -4.57 4.63 -6.98
N ALA A 62 -4.22 3.44 -7.49
CA ALA A 62 -3.93 3.22 -8.90
C ALA A 62 -2.90 4.20 -9.50
N TRP A 63 -1.88 4.57 -8.72
CA TRP A 63 -0.79 5.50 -9.10
C TRP A 63 -1.23 6.94 -9.44
N LEU A 64 -2.54 7.21 -9.47
CA LEU A 64 -3.15 8.44 -9.96
C LEU A 64 -4.04 9.15 -8.93
N ALA A 65 -4.31 8.52 -7.79
CA ALA A 65 -5.15 9.03 -6.71
C ALA A 65 -4.59 8.63 -5.34
N GLY A 66 -5.24 9.12 -4.28
CA GLY A 66 -4.89 8.87 -2.89
C GLY A 66 -4.04 9.98 -2.27
N SER A 67 -3.72 9.84 -0.98
CA SER A 67 -2.85 10.77 -0.28
C SER A 67 -2.22 10.13 0.97
N LYS A 68 -1.21 10.79 1.54
CA LYS A 68 -0.66 10.49 2.88
C LYS A 68 -1.68 10.54 4.02
N GLY A 69 -2.87 11.13 3.78
CA GLY A 69 -3.96 11.13 4.76
C GLY A 69 -4.77 9.82 4.77
N SER A 70 -4.59 8.94 3.78
CA SER A 70 -5.38 7.71 3.60
C SER A 70 -4.92 6.56 4.51
N VAL A 71 -4.74 6.84 5.80
CA VAL A 71 -4.22 5.88 6.79
C VAL A 71 -5.30 5.05 7.47
N GLY A 72 -6.53 5.57 7.60
CA GLY A 72 -7.60 4.91 8.36
C GLY A 72 -7.16 4.58 9.80
N ALA A 73 -7.60 3.44 10.33
CA ALA A 73 -7.27 3.01 11.70
C ALA A 73 -5.80 2.56 11.89
N LYS A 74 -5.02 2.42 10.81
CA LYS A 74 -3.65 1.88 10.86
C LYS A 74 -2.73 2.73 11.73
N ALA A 75 -2.75 4.05 11.55
CA ALA A 75 -1.87 4.94 12.29
C ALA A 75 -2.10 4.82 13.81
N ALA A 76 -3.35 4.95 14.26
CA ALA A 76 -3.70 4.80 15.69
C ALA A 76 -3.39 3.40 16.23
N TYR A 77 -3.60 2.36 15.41
CA TYR A 77 -3.30 1.00 15.80
C TYR A 77 -1.79 0.77 16.02
N PHE A 78 -0.95 1.13 15.06
CA PHE A 78 0.49 0.88 15.15
C PHE A 78 1.19 1.82 16.16
N THR A 79 0.74 3.06 16.34
CA THR A 79 1.31 3.93 17.38
C THR A 79 1.05 3.41 18.79
N ARG A 80 -0.14 2.82 19.04
CA ARG A 80 -0.45 2.10 20.29
C ARG A 80 0.42 0.86 20.51
N LEU A 81 0.91 0.23 19.44
CA LEU A 81 1.87 -0.87 19.53
C LEU A 81 3.33 -0.41 19.69
N GLY A 82 3.57 0.90 19.83
CA GLY A 82 4.92 1.43 20.04
C GLY A 82 5.70 1.68 18.76
N TYR A 83 5.05 1.84 17.60
CA TYR A 83 5.71 2.21 16.35
C TYR A 83 5.60 3.71 16.08
N VAL A 84 6.65 4.33 15.56
CA VAL A 84 6.49 5.58 14.82
C VAL A 84 5.86 5.24 13.47
N PHE A 85 4.64 5.67 13.23
CA PHE A 85 3.96 5.42 11.97
C PHE A 85 4.12 6.62 11.05
N ILE A 86 4.60 6.41 9.82
CA ILE A 86 4.86 7.48 8.87
C ILE A 86 4.11 7.19 7.58
N SER A 87 3.20 8.07 7.15
CA SER A 87 2.53 7.93 5.86
C SER A 87 3.13 8.87 4.81
N VAL A 88 3.52 8.31 3.68
CA VAL A 88 4.24 9.01 2.62
C VAL A 88 3.29 9.42 1.51
N GLY A 89 3.35 10.68 1.08
CA GLY A 89 2.64 11.18 -0.10
C GLY A 89 3.62 11.36 -1.25
N TYR A 90 3.30 10.85 -2.44
CA TYR A 90 4.16 10.90 -3.63
C TYR A 90 3.44 11.59 -4.80
N THR A 91 4.21 11.96 -5.82
CA THR A 91 3.66 12.62 -7.01
C THR A 91 2.80 11.65 -7.82
N LEU A 92 1.55 12.00 -8.07
CA LEU A 92 0.61 11.14 -8.81
C LEU A 92 0.81 11.24 -10.32
N TYR A 93 0.46 10.17 -11.04
CA TYR A 93 0.36 10.16 -12.50
C TYR A 93 -0.67 11.21 -12.97
N PRO A 94 -0.44 11.95 -14.08
CA PRO A 94 0.64 11.79 -15.05
C PRO A 94 1.91 12.59 -14.74
N ARG A 95 1.98 13.34 -13.64
CA ARG A 95 3.17 14.16 -13.31
C ARG A 95 4.40 13.32 -12.98
N ALA A 96 4.21 12.09 -12.53
CA ALA A 96 5.26 11.10 -12.33
C ALA A 96 4.82 9.73 -12.85
N ASN A 97 5.76 8.99 -13.44
CA ASN A 97 5.56 7.57 -13.77
C ASN A 97 5.91 6.68 -12.58
N ALA A 98 5.68 5.37 -12.69
CA ALA A 98 5.91 4.42 -11.59
C ALA A 98 7.38 4.37 -11.11
N GLN A 99 8.36 4.59 -11.99
CA GLN A 99 9.77 4.65 -11.61
C GLN A 99 10.04 5.89 -10.76
N THR A 100 9.61 7.08 -11.21
CA THR A 100 9.75 8.32 -10.44
C THR A 100 9.04 8.22 -9.09
N GLN A 101 7.82 7.66 -9.06
CA GLN A 101 7.07 7.43 -7.83
C GLN A 101 7.83 6.52 -6.87
N SER A 102 8.37 5.41 -7.36
CA SER A 102 9.15 4.45 -6.57
C SER A 102 10.43 5.08 -6.01
N LEU A 103 11.14 5.89 -6.81
CA LEU A 103 12.30 6.66 -6.35
C LEU A 103 11.91 7.65 -5.23
N GLN A 104 10.75 8.29 -5.32
CA GLN A 104 10.25 9.16 -4.26
C GLN A 104 9.94 8.39 -2.97
N ILE A 105 9.50 7.12 -3.06
CA ILE A 105 9.36 6.27 -1.87
C ILE A 105 10.74 5.98 -1.25
N GLY A 106 11.75 5.65 -2.07
CA GLY A 106 13.13 5.47 -1.60
C GLY A 106 13.67 6.73 -0.90
N GLN A 107 13.46 7.91 -1.49
CA GLN A 107 13.82 9.20 -0.90
C GLN A 107 13.13 9.44 0.45
N ALA A 108 11.84 9.10 0.57
CA ALA A 108 11.11 9.21 1.82
C ALA A 108 11.73 8.31 2.91
N VAL A 109 12.02 7.05 2.59
CA VAL A 109 12.64 6.11 3.54
C VAL A 109 14.02 6.58 3.99
N ASN A 110 14.86 7.07 3.08
CA ASN A 110 16.18 7.62 3.44
C ASN A 110 16.06 8.88 4.29
N TRP A 111 15.09 9.76 4.00
CA TRP A 111 14.82 10.94 4.84
C TRP A 111 14.39 10.51 6.24
N VAL A 112 13.51 9.49 6.35
CA VAL A 112 13.07 8.93 7.62
C VAL A 112 14.24 8.37 8.41
N ARG A 113 15.11 7.54 7.79
CA ARG A 113 16.30 6.99 8.45
C ARG A 113 17.21 8.10 8.99
N LYS A 114 17.49 9.13 8.17
CA LYS A 114 18.32 10.27 8.56
C LYS A 114 17.75 11.07 9.74
N ASN A 115 16.42 11.08 9.90
CA ASN A 115 15.75 11.84 10.96
C ASN A 115 15.22 10.95 12.09
N ALA A 116 15.49 9.64 12.08
CA ALA A 116 14.86 8.66 12.97
C ALA A 116 14.92 9.08 14.45
N SER A 117 16.10 9.45 14.95
CA SER A 117 16.29 9.87 16.34
C SER A 117 15.44 11.10 16.71
N ARG A 118 15.28 12.07 15.80
CA ARG A 118 14.41 13.26 16.00
C ARG A 118 12.93 12.91 16.01
N LEU A 119 12.55 11.80 15.37
CA LEU A 119 11.18 11.28 15.33
C LEU A 119 10.89 10.35 16.52
N GLY A 120 11.86 10.13 17.43
CA GLY A 120 11.77 9.14 18.50
C GLY A 120 11.95 7.69 18.02
N GLY A 121 12.34 7.50 16.76
CA GLY A 121 12.51 6.20 16.14
C GLY A 121 13.95 5.72 16.06
N ASP A 122 14.10 4.43 15.84
CA ASP A 122 15.37 3.73 15.64
C ASP A 122 15.70 3.62 14.13
N PRO A 123 16.82 4.18 13.64
CA PRO A 123 17.18 4.12 12.22
C PRO A 123 17.46 2.71 11.70
N ASP A 124 17.74 1.76 12.61
CA ASP A 124 18.06 0.37 12.30
C ASP A 124 16.85 -0.57 12.41
N LYS A 125 15.66 -0.02 12.69
CA LYS A 125 14.38 -0.76 12.78
C LYS A 125 13.30 -0.12 11.91
N ILE A 126 13.49 -0.18 10.59
CA ILE A 126 12.56 0.41 9.61
C ILE A 126 11.87 -0.68 8.81
N ALA A 127 10.54 -0.68 8.83
CA ALA A 127 9.70 -1.45 7.91
C ALA A 127 9.04 -0.53 6.87
N LEU A 128 8.85 -1.07 5.66
CA LEU A 128 8.09 -0.43 4.59
C LEU A 128 6.86 -1.26 4.27
N MET A 129 5.68 -0.63 4.30
CA MET A 129 4.41 -1.25 3.97
C MET A 129 3.71 -0.45 2.87
N GLY A 130 3.11 -1.13 1.91
CA GLY A 130 2.26 -0.47 0.92
C GLY A 130 0.99 -1.26 0.62
N HIS A 131 -0.06 -0.58 0.16
CA HIS A 131 -1.28 -1.22 -0.35
C HIS A 131 -1.51 -0.94 -1.83
N SER A 132 -1.94 -1.93 -2.61
CA SER A 132 -2.33 -1.74 -4.02
C SER A 132 -1.21 -1.11 -4.88
N ALA A 133 -1.41 0.08 -5.43
CA ALA A 133 -0.35 0.84 -6.10
C ALA A 133 0.83 1.14 -5.17
N GLY A 134 0.59 1.46 -3.89
CA GLY A 134 1.64 1.67 -2.91
C GLY A 134 2.41 0.40 -2.57
N CYS A 135 1.76 -0.77 -2.60
CA CYS A 135 2.43 -2.07 -2.47
C CYS A 135 3.41 -2.28 -3.64
N HIS A 136 2.98 -1.98 -4.85
CA HIS A 136 3.84 -2.04 -6.04
C HIS A 136 5.03 -1.08 -5.93
N LEU A 137 4.79 0.18 -5.56
CA LEU A 137 5.85 1.19 -5.44
C LEU A 137 6.85 0.87 -4.31
N ALA A 138 6.35 0.38 -3.17
CA ALA A 138 7.19 -0.07 -2.05
C ALA A 138 8.08 -1.25 -2.45
N ALA A 139 7.50 -2.27 -3.09
CA ALA A 139 8.26 -3.41 -3.59
C ALA A 139 9.31 -2.99 -4.62
N LEU A 140 8.92 -2.16 -5.60
CA LEU A 140 9.86 -1.67 -6.60
C LEU A 140 10.99 -0.85 -5.96
N ALA A 141 10.68 0.00 -4.98
CA ALA A 141 11.66 0.85 -4.32
C ALA A 141 12.67 0.02 -3.50
N ALA A 142 12.16 -0.96 -2.74
CA ALA A 142 12.96 -1.85 -1.93
C ALA A 142 13.86 -2.74 -2.80
N LEU A 143 13.29 -3.41 -3.81
CA LEU A 143 14.04 -4.37 -4.63
C LEU A 143 15.03 -3.69 -5.60
N THR A 144 14.78 -2.45 -6.02
CA THR A 144 15.77 -1.65 -6.78
C THR A 144 16.87 -1.05 -5.90
N GLY A 145 16.71 -1.10 -4.56
CA GLY A 145 17.69 -0.57 -3.61
C GLY A 145 17.60 0.92 -3.31
N SER A 146 16.64 1.62 -3.90
CA SER A 146 16.44 3.06 -3.65
C SER A 146 16.15 3.41 -2.18
N THR A 147 15.67 2.47 -1.38
CA THR A 147 15.37 2.66 0.06
C THR A 147 16.60 2.56 0.96
N GLY A 148 17.74 2.06 0.46
CA GLY A 148 18.78 1.49 1.33
C GLY A 148 18.26 0.29 2.14
N PRO A 149 18.99 -0.13 3.19
CA PRO A 149 18.61 -1.29 4.02
C PRO A 149 17.36 -1.00 4.85
N ILE A 150 16.32 -1.80 4.67
CA ILE A 150 15.15 -1.86 5.57
C ILE A 150 15.11 -3.25 6.18
N ASN A 151 14.40 -3.42 7.29
CA ASN A 151 14.38 -4.68 8.04
C ASN A 151 13.17 -5.55 7.71
N ALA A 152 12.13 -4.98 7.08
CA ALA A 152 10.92 -5.68 6.70
C ALA A 152 10.19 -4.96 5.56
N LEU A 153 9.65 -5.74 4.61
CA LEU A 153 8.79 -5.24 3.53
C LEU A 153 7.42 -5.93 3.60
N ILE A 154 6.34 -5.14 3.61
CA ILE A 154 4.96 -5.64 3.64
C ILE A 154 4.24 -5.19 2.37
N CYS A 155 3.98 -6.18 1.53
CA CYS A 155 3.28 -6.03 0.26
C CYS A 155 1.80 -6.39 0.44
N ASN A 156 0.98 -5.40 0.82
CA ASN A 156 -0.45 -5.59 1.01
C ASN A 156 -1.21 -5.50 -0.33
N ASP A 157 -1.26 -6.63 -1.03
CA ASP A 157 -2.18 -6.90 -2.14
C ASP A 157 -2.04 -5.99 -3.37
N THR A 158 -1.22 -6.42 -4.32
CA THR A 158 -1.14 -5.85 -5.67
C THR A 158 -1.06 -6.95 -6.73
N ARG A 159 -1.41 -6.60 -7.97
CA ARG A 159 -1.18 -7.47 -9.14
C ARG A 159 -0.02 -7.00 -10.03
N ALA A 160 0.60 -5.86 -9.70
CA ALA A 160 1.64 -5.24 -10.51
C ALA A 160 3.06 -5.75 -10.20
N TYR A 161 3.23 -6.95 -9.63
CA TYR A 161 4.58 -7.51 -9.42
C TYR A 161 5.28 -7.87 -10.73
N ASP A 162 4.49 -8.29 -11.74
CA ASP A 162 4.93 -8.64 -13.09
C ASP A 162 3.86 -8.19 -14.09
N LEU A 163 4.10 -7.07 -14.76
CA LEU A 163 3.16 -6.47 -15.72
C LEU A 163 2.99 -7.35 -16.96
N SER A 164 4.05 -8.01 -17.42
CA SER A 164 4.02 -8.90 -18.58
C SER A 164 3.19 -10.15 -18.28
N TYR A 165 3.38 -10.74 -17.10
CA TYR A 165 2.58 -11.88 -16.66
C TYR A 165 1.12 -11.49 -16.42
N LEU A 166 0.87 -10.35 -15.78
CA LEU A 166 -0.49 -9.83 -15.60
C LEU A 166 -1.20 -9.63 -16.94
N ALA A 167 -0.52 -9.11 -17.95
CA ALA A 167 -1.08 -8.95 -19.29
C ALA A 167 -1.37 -10.32 -19.95
N ARG A 168 -0.44 -11.28 -19.86
CA ARG A 168 -0.65 -12.66 -20.37
C ARG A 168 -1.88 -13.32 -19.75
N LEU A 169 -2.09 -13.15 -18.44
CA LEU A 169 -3.28 -13.63 -17.73
C LEU A 169 -4.59 -12.92 -18.14
N ASN A 170 -4.49 -11.80 -18.86
CA ASN A 170 -5.61 -10.99 -19.35
C ASN A 170 -5.57 -10.84 -20.88
N LYS A 171 -5.32 -11.95 -21.59
CA LYS A 171 -5.37 -12.01 -23.07
C LYS A 171 -4.44 -11.01 -23.76
N GLY A 172 -3.28 -10.73 -23.16
CA GLY A 172 -2.27 -9.83 -23.72
C GLY A 172 -2.42 -8.36 -23.31
N HIS A 173 -3.45 -8.00 -22.53
CA HIS A 173 -3.72 -6.61 -22.14
C HIS A 173 -3.69 -6.41 -20.64
N LEU A 174 -3.25 -5.23 -20.19
CA LEU A 174 -3.38 -4.86 -18.79
C LEU A 174 -4.85 -4.50 -18.46
N PRO A 175 -5.35 -4.82 -17.25
CA PRO A 175 -6.66 -4.35 -16.81
C PRO A 175 -6.77 -2.82 -16.89
N LEU A 176 -7.97 -2.29 -17.12
CA LEU A 176 -8.21 -0.86 -17.36
C LEU A 176 -7.52 0.08 -16.36
N LEU A 177 -7.55 -0.28 -15.07
CA LEU A 177 -6.93 0.49 -13.98
C LEU A 177 -5.39 0.66 -14.12
N TYR A 178 -4.75 -0.23 -14.86
CA TYR A 178 -3.29 -0.32 -15.05
C TYR A 178 -2.88 0.28 -16.41
N ALA A 179 -3.83 0.39 -17.35
CA ALA A 179 -3.54 0.74 -18.74
C ALA A 179 -2.93 2.15 -18.91
N LYS A 180 -3.40 3.15 -18.14
CA LYS A 180 -2.84 4.52 -18.22
C LYS A 180 -1.44 4.61 -17.59
N PRO A 181 -1.23 4.21 -16.31
CA PRO A 181 0.10 4.32 -15.67
C PRO A 181 1.17 3.46 -16.34
N PHE A 182 0.77 2.36 -16.99
CA PHE A 182 1.68 1.41 -17.64
C PHE A 182 1.45 1.30 -19.15
N SER A 183 1.06 2.40 -19.80
CA SER A 183 0.79 2.43 -21.25
C SER A 183 2.00 2.06 -22.12
N LYS A 184 3.22 2.27 -21.61
CA LYS A 184 4.47 2.03 -22.34
C LYS A 184 5.02 0.63 -22.07
N ARG A 185 4.63 -0.35 -22.89
CA ARG A 185 5.03 -1.77 -22.77
C ARG A 185 6.54 -1.99 -22.66
N LYS A 186 7.36 -1.20 -23.35
CA LYS A 186 8.83 -1.29 -23.27
C LYS A 186 9.41 -1.11 -21.86
N PHE A 187 8.66 -0.47 -20.95
CA PHE A 187 9.09 -0.27 -19.55
C PHE A 187 8.50 -1.28 -18.57
N TRP A 188 7.70 -2.25 -19.04
CA TRP A 188 7.03 -3.18 -18.14
C TRP A 188 8.01 -3.99 -17.29
N SER A 189 9.14 -4.43 -17.84
CA SER A 189 10.16 -5.13 -17.05
C SER A 189 10.77 -4.21 -15.98
N SER A 190 11.23 -3.01 -16.36
CA SER A 190 11.81 -2.05 -15.40
C SER A 190 10.81 -1.53 -14.36
N TRP A 191 9.51 -1.65 -14.61
CA TRP A 191 8.45 -1.27 -13.67
C TRP A 191 7.87 -2.47 -12.93
N SER A 192 8.39 -3.68 -13.12
CA SER A 192 7.93 -4.89 -12.44
C SER A 192 8.91 -5.26 -11.33
N PRO A 193 8.49 -5.22 -10.04
CA PRO A 193 9.33 -5.65 -8.92
C PRO A 193 10.00 -7.02 -9.13
N ILE A 194 9.32 -7.96 -9.79
CA ILE A 194 9.86 -9.31 -10.03
C ILE A 194 11.19 -9.31 -10.81
N SER A 195 11.42 -8.31 -11.67
CA SER A 195 12.67 -8.19 -12.46
C SER A 195 13.90 -7.92 -11.59
N TYR A 196 13.70 -7.57 -10.31
CA TYR A 196 14.75 -7.22 -9.36
C TYR A 196 14.90 -8.25 -8.24
N ALA A 197 14.19 -9.38 -8.29
CA ALA A 197 14.19 -10.39 -7.24
C ALA A 197 15.60 -10.99 -6.99
N GLY A 198 16.44 -11.14 -8.02
CA GLY A 198 17.78 -11.75 -7.91
C GLY A 198 18.96 -10.78 -7.86
N LEU A 199 18.73 -9.46 -7.79
CA LEU A 199 19.84 -8.51 -7.89
C LEU A 199 20.58 -8.26 -6.57
N LYS A 200 19.98 -8.65 -5.44
CA LYS A 200 20.54 -8.43 -4.09
C LYS A 200 19.75 -9.22 -3.05
N GLU A 201 20.33 -9.34 -1.86
CA GLU A 201 19.59 -9.78 -0.69
C GLU A 201 18.49 -8.77 -0.34
N HIS A 202 17.28 -9.28 -0.07
CA HIS A 202 16.12 -8.46 0.29
C HIS A 202 15.78 -8.66 1.76
N PRO A 203 15.17 -7.66 2.43
CA PRO A 203 14.62 -7.86 3.76
C PRO A 203 13.65 -9.05 3.77
N PRO A 204 13.32 -9.62 4.94
CA PRO A 204 12.11 -10.41 5.09
C PRO A 204 10.90 -9.71 4.46
N ILE A 205 10.12 -10.44 3.67
CA ILE A 205 8.98 -9.91 2.91
C ILE A 205 7.70 -10.64 3.30
N LEU A 206 6.65 -9.88 3.66
CA LEU A 206 5.30 -10.40 3.73
C LEU A 206 4.56 -10.06 2.44
N VAL A 207 4.12 -11.09 1.71
CA VAL A 207 3.28 -10.95 0.52
C VAL A 207 1.84 -11.36 0.87
N ALA A 208 0.94 -10.38 0.89
CA ALA A 208 -0.48 -10.60 1.14
C ALA A 208 -1.29 -10.42 -0.14
N TRP A 209 -2.39 -11.16 -0.28
CA TRP A 209 -3.35 -10.97 -1.37
C TRP A 209 -4.78 -11.13 -0.91
N SER A 210 -5.69 -10.41 -1.57
CA SER A 210 -7.12 -10.51 -1.35
C SER A 210 -7.76 -11.51 -2.33
N GLY A 211 -9.07 -11.73 -2.17
CA GLY A 211 -9.88 -12.44 -3.16
C GLY A 211 -9.92 -11.67 -4.48
N GLY A 212 -10.02 -12.41 -5.59
CA GLY A 212 -10.16 -11.86 -6.93
C GLY A 212 -9.33 -12.59 -7.98
N LYS A 213 -9.71 -12.40 -9.24
CA LYS A 213 -9.13 -13.10 -10.38
C LYS A 213 -7.59 -13.00 -10.42
N ASN A 214 -6.94 -14.15 -10.32
CA ASN A 214 -5.50 -14.38 -10.44
C ASN A 214 -4.60 -13.65 -9.42
N ARG A 215 -5.15 -13.09 -8.32
CA ARG A 215 -4.34 -12.39 -7.30
C ARG A 215 -3.39 -13.34 -6.58
N ASP A 216 -3.90 -14.51 -6.23
CA ASP A 216 -3.16 -15.66 -5.71
C ASP A 216 -1.99 -16.03 -6.63
N LYS A 217 -2.25 -16.33 -7.91
CA LYS A 217 -1.25 -16.77 -8.89
C LYS A 217 -0.14 -15.74 -9.08
N ILE A 218 -0.49 -14.46 -9.15
CA ILE A 218 0.47 -13.37 -9.33
C ILE A 218 1.33 -13.19 -8.08
N SER A 219 0.73 -13.27 -6.88
CA SER A 219 1.43 -13.09 -5.62
C SER A 219 2.36 -14.26 -5.29
N ILE A 220 1.88 -15.48 -5.51
CA ILE A 220 2.67 -16.72 -5.37
C ILE A 220 3.82 -16.74 -6.38
N ASN A 221 3.60 -16.32 -7.63
CA ASN A 221 4.67 -16.22 -8.63
C ASN A 221 5.79 -15.27 -8.18
N PHE A 222 5.42 -14.09 -7.67
CA PHE A 222 6.39 -13.12 -7.14
C PHE A 222 7.15 -13.65 -5.93
N ALA A 223 6.44 -14.23 -4.97
CA ALA A 223 7.06 -14.80 -3.78
C ALA A 223 7.98 -15.99 -4.09
N ASN A 224 7.61 -16.84 -5.04
CA ASN A 224 8.47 -17.94 -5.48
C ASN A 224 9.72 -17.42 -6.19
N ALA A 225 9.62 -16.32 -6.96
CA ALA A 225 10.79 -15.67 -7.53
C ALA A 225 11.74 -15.17 -6.44
N LEU A 226 11.22 -14.50 -5.41
CA LEU A 226 12.03 -14.05 -4.27
C LEU A 226 12.68 -15.21 -3.49
N ARG A 227 11.95 -16.30 -3.22
CA ARG A 227 12.49 -17.46 -2.51
C ARG A 227 13.60 -18.18 -3.28
N ARG A 228 13.50 -18.26 -4.62
CA ARG A 228 14.57 -18.85 -5.45
C ARG A 228 15.89 -18.11 -5.32
N GLU A 229 15.82 -16.82 -5.05
CA GLU A 229 16.98 -15.93 -4.85
C GLU A 229 17.37 -15.82 -3.36
N GLY A 230 16.84 -16.69 -2.50
CA GLY A 230 17.24 -16.78 -1.09
C GLY A 230 16.49 -15.83 -0.13
N SER A 231 15.52 -15.05 -0.60
CA SER A 231 14.78 -14.14 0.29
C SER A 231 13.84 -14.89 1.25
N ASN A 232 13.76 -14.43 2.50
CA ASN A 232 12.76 -14.90 3.46
C ASN A 232 11.38 -14.29 3.10
N VAL A 233 10.43 -15.14 2.71
CA VAL A 233 9.08 -14.69 2.31
C VAL A 233 8.00 -15.37 3.13
N THR A 234 7.20 -14.56 3.83
CA THR A 234 5.96 -14.96 4.51
C THR A 234 4.76 -14.65 3.62
N HIS A 235 3.75 -15.52 3.60
CA HIS A 235 2.51 -15.29 2.87
C HIS A 235 1.35 -14.99 3.81
N PHE A 236 0.41 -14.18 3.32
CA PHE A 236 -0.92 -14.08 3.91
C PHE A 236 -1.98 -14.27 2.82
N ASP A 237 -2.71 -15.38 2.90
CA ASP A 237 -3.85 -15.63 2.04
C ASP A 237 -5.12 -15.00 2.63
N GLY A 238 -5.53 -13.86 2.07
CA GLY A 238 -6.77 -13.19 2.41
C GLY A 238 -7.95 -13.54 1.50
N SER A 239 -7.79 -14.51 0.59
CA SER A 239 -8.72 -14.73 -0.53
C SER A 239 -10.16 -15.02 -0.12
N GLY A 240 -10.35 -15.81 0.94
CA GLY A 240 -11.68 -16.16 1.47
C GLY A 240 -12.31 -15.12 2.40
N ARG A 241 -11.61 -14.02 2.73
CA ARG A 241 -12.03 -13.08 3.79
C ARG A 241 -12.06 -11.62 3.35
N TYR A 242 -11.31 -11.27 2.32
CA TYR A 242 -11.09 -9.88 1.95
C TYR A 242 -11.30 -9.62 0.46
N SER A 243 -11.90 -8.47 0.16
CA SER A 243 -11.77 -7.81 -1.13
C SER A 243 -10.48 -6.98 -1.17
N HIS A 244 -10.12 -6.51 -2.35
CA HIS A 244 -8.96 -5.64 -2.54
C HIS A 244 -8.98 -4.39 -1.63
N ILE A 245 -10.17 -3.87 -1.35
CA ILE A 245 -10.34 -2.70 -0.49
C ILE A 245 -10.37 -3.12 0.97
N SER A 246 -11.12 -4.18 1.31
CA SER A 246 -11.30 -4.55 2.72
C SER A 246 -10.03 -5.07 3.39
N ILE A 247 -9.11 -5.70 2.65
CA ILE A 247 -7.80 -6.12 3.19
C ILE A 247 -6.97 -4.95 3.72
N ASN A 248 -7.21 -3.73 3.23
CA ASN A 248 -6.52 -2.53 3.69
C ASN A 248 -7.38 -1.66 4.62
N SER A 249 -8.69 -1.58 4.38
CA SER A 249 -9.58 -0.74 5.19
C SER A 249 -9.94 -1.36 6.54
N LYS A 250 -9.85 -2.69 6.69
CA LYS A 250 -10.05 -3.38 7.98
C LYS A 250 -8.80 -3.37 8.86
N MET A 251 -7.62 -3.20 8.26
CA MET A 251 -6.35 -3.21 8.99
C MET A 251 -6.35 -2.17 10.12
N GLY A 252 -6.19 -2.63 11.36
CA GLY A 252 -6.17 -1.82 12.57
C GLY A 252 -7.53 -1.48 13.21
N LYS A 253 -8.67 -1.83 12.59
CA LYS A 253 -10.02 -1.48 13.10
C LYS A 253 -10.48 -2.32 14.30
N GLU A 254 -10.04 -3.56 14.40
CA GLU A 254 -10.40 -4.46 15.50
C GLU A 254 -9.14 -4.78 16.29
N LYS A 255 -9.13 -4.57 17.62
CA LYS A 255 -7.99 -4.83 18.51
C LYS A 255 -7.50 -6.28 18.33
N ASN A 256 -6.52 -6.48 17.45
CA ASN A 256 -5.83 -7.74 17.14
C ASN A 256 -6.69 -8.92 16.64
N ARG A 257 -7.98 -8.74 16.33
CA ARG A 257 -8.86 -9.85 15.88
C ARG A 257 -8.96 -10.00 14.36
N ASP A 258 -8.75 -8.93 13.62
CA ASP A 258 -8.74 -9.00 12.16
C ASP A 258 -7.48 -9.73 11.67
N SER A 259 -7.66 -10.74 10.80
CA SER A 259 -6.59 -11.67 10.45
C SER A 259 -5.42 -11.02 9.71
N VAL A 260 -5.67 -10.04 8.83
CA VAL A 260 -4.57 -9.32 8.15
C VAL A 260 -3.83 -8.41 9.13
N THR A 261 -4.54 -7.81 10.09
CA THR A 261 -3.93 -7.05 11.19
C THR A 261 -3.01 -7.94 12.02
N ALA A 262 -3.47 -9.13 12.43
CA ALA A 262 -2.68 -10.07 13.21
C ALA A 262 -1.43 -10.56 12.44
N ALA A 263 -1.57 -10.87 11.15
CA ALA A 263 -0.45 -11.30 10.31
C ALA A 263 0.63 -10.22 10.17
N VAL A 264 0.23 -8.97 9.89
CA VAL A 264 1.17 -7.85 9.75
C VAL A 264 1.84 -7.53 11.10
N SER A 265 1.09 -7.49 12.20
CA SER A 265 1.65 -7.23 13.53
C SER A 265 2.60 -8.32 14.00
N GLY A 266 2.27 -9.59 13.76
CA GLY A 266 3.15 -10.72 14.07
C GLY A 266 4.45 -10.64 13.28
N PHE A 267 4.35 -10.39 11.97
CA PHE A 267 5.50 -10.22 11.09
C PHE A 267 6.41 -9.06 11.53
N LEU A 268 5.83 -7.88 11.81
CA LEU A 268 6.59 -6.73 12.31
C LEU A 268 7.28 -7.03 13.65
N LYS A 269 6.58 -7.67 14.60
CA LYS A 269 7.15 -8.04 15.90
C LYS A 269 8.35 -8.97 15.76
N SER A 270 8.31 -9.92 14.82
CA SER A 270 9.41 -10.88 14.59
C SER A 270 10.64 -10.27 13.90
N HIS A 271 10.51 -9.12 13.24
CA HIS A 271 11.60 -8.54 12.45
C HIS A 271 12.10 -7.18 12.94
N ILE A 272 11.25 -6.38 13.59
CA ILE A 272 11.60 -5.05 14.09
C ILE A 272 11.03 -4.71 15.48
N GLY A 273 10.45 -5.69 16.19
CA GLY A 273 9.81 -5.51 17.51
C GLY A 273 10.67 -4.84 18.59
#